data_AF-A0A9E5BYV5-F1
#
_entry.id   AF-A0A9E5BYV5-F1
#
_cell.length_a   1.000
_cell.length_b   1.000
_cell.length_c   1.000
_cell.angle_alpha   90.00
_cell.angle_beta   90.00
_cell.angle_gamma   90.00
#
_symmetry.space_group_name_H-M   'P 1'
#
loop_
_entity.id
_entity.type
_entity.pdbx_description
1 polymer ?
#
loop_
_entity_poly.entity_id
_entity_poly.type
_entity_poly.pdbx_seq_one_letter_code
_entity_poly.pdbx_strand_id
1 'polypeptide(L)'
;MRKKEDVIQHFAYQAVVGERNATQRCGQERYDIQPEGECSKCRGLFCASHVKEQDVVMRVGTTTRGSICAHCNKRRKLWARG
;
A
#
# COMPACT_ATOMS: atom_id res chain seq x y z
N MET A 1 5.23 20.89 4.60
CA MET A 1 5.66 20.48 3.24
C MET A 1 5.65 18.96 3.05
N ARG A 2 6.29 18.17 3.91
CA ARG A 2 6.35 16.69 3.83
C ARG A 2 5.04 15.94 3.55
N LYS A 3 3.91 16.35 4.14
CA LYS A 3 2.60 15.71 3.91
C LYS A 3 2.04 15.97 2.50
N LYS A 4 2.33 17.13 1.91
CA LYS A 4 1.88 17.48 0.54
C LYS A 4 2.68 16.69 -0.50
N GLU A 5 3.99 16.59 -0.32
CA GLU A 5 4.86 15.74 -1.14
C GLU A 5 4.48 14.26 -1.04
N ASP A 6 4.17 13.76 0.16
CA ASP A 6 3.68 12.39 0.36
C ASP A 6 2.45 12.08 -0.50
N VAL A 7 1.50 13.02 -0.59
CA VAL A 7 0.28 12.84 -1.40
C VAL A 7 0.63 12.74 -2.89
N ILE A 8 1.51 13.61 -3.39
CA ILE A 8 1.95 13.58 -4.80
C ILE A 8 2.67 12.26 -5.11
N GLN A 9 3.61 11.87 -4.25
CA GLN A 9 4.33 10.60 -4.39
C GLN A 9 3.39 9.40 -4.30
N HIS A 10 2.34 9.49 -3.50
CA HIS A 10 1.35 8.43 -3.39
C HIS A 10 0.56 8.24 -4.68
N PHE A 11 0.12 9.32 -5.32
CA PHE A 11 -0.59 9.22 -6.59
C PHE A 11 0.29 8.63 -7.70
N ALA A 12 1.56 9.06 -7.78
CA ALA A 12 2.53 8.45 -8.70
C ALA A 12 2.73 6.95 -8.41
N TYR A 13 2.85 6.58 -7.14
CA TYR A 13 2.93 5.18 -6.73
C TYR A 13 1.68 4.37 -7.13
N GLN A 14 0.47 4.93 -6.96
CA GLN A 14 -0.76 4.26 -7.35
C GLN A 14 -0.87 4.03 -8.86
N ALA A 15 -0.41 4.98 -9.68
CA ALA A 15 -0.39 4.82 -11.12
C ALA A 15 0.47 3.60 -11.53
N VAL A 16 1.71 3.54 -11.04
CA VAL A 16 2.64 2.42 -11.31
C VAL A 16 2.07 1.08 -10.85
N VAL A 17 1.48 1.03 -9.65
CA VAL A 17 0.84 -0.18 -9.14
C VAL A 17 -0.32 -0.61 -10.03
N GLY A 18 -1.14 0.32 -10.49
CA GLY A 18 -2.26 0.06 -11.40
C GLY A 18 -1.81 -0.56 -12.73
N GLU A 19 -0.79 0.02 -13.36
CA GLU A 19 -0.20 -0.49 -14.61
C GLU A 19 0.31 -1.92 -14.45
N ARG A 20 0.99 -2.22 -13.33
CA ARG A 20 1.49 -3.57 -13.05
C ARG A 20 0.37 -4.55 -12.74
N ASN A 21 -0.61 -4.15 -11.93
CA ASN A 21 -1.73 -5.00 -11.55
C ASN A 21 -2.63 -5.34 -12.75
N ALA A 22 -2.73 -4.45 -13.74
CA ALA A 22 -3.42 -4.73 -15.01
C ALA A 22 -2.80 -5.93 -15.76
N THR A 23 -1.51 -6.19 -15.55
CA THR A 23 -0.78 -7.34 -16.13
C THR A 23 -0.63 -8.51 -15.16
N GLN A 24 -1.42 -8.55 -14.07
CA GLN A 24 -1.36 -9.58 -13.03
C GLN A 24 0.03 -9.69 -12.36
N ARG A 25 0.77 -8.58 -12.29
CA ARG A 25 2.07 -8.52 -11.62
C ARG A 25 1.96 -7.82 -10.28
N CYS A 26 2.82 -8.22 -9.35
CA CYS A 26 3.00 -7.52 -8.08
C CYS A 26 3.24 -6.02 -8.33
N GLY A 27 2.55 -5.17 -7.58
CA GLY A 27 2.63 -3.70 -7.71
C GLY A 27 4.01 -3.11 -7.37
N GLN A 28 4.94 -3.92 -6.86
CA GLN A 28 6.33 -3.51 -6.68
C GLN A 28 7.09 -3.60 -8.01
N GLU A 29 7.69 -2.49 -8.44
CA GLU A 29 8.30 -2.27 -9.76
C GLU A 29 9.31 -3.35 -10.22
N ARG A 30 10.02 -3.99 -9.28
CA ARG A 30 11.07 -4.98 -9.59
C ARG A 30 10.65 -6.45 -9.40
N TYR A 31 9.37 -6.71 -9.17
CA TYR A 31 8.87 -8.04 -8.87
C TYR A 31 7.79 -8.44 -9.86
N ASP A 32 8.15 -9.32 -10.79
CA ASP A 32 7.26 -9.86 -11.83
C ASP A 32 6.63 -11.19 -11.42
N ILE A 33 6.34 -11.34 -10.12
CA ILE A 33 5.63 -12.50 -9.59
C ILE A 33 4.14 -12.20 -9.42
N GLN A 34 3.35 -13.27 -9.43
CA GLN A 34 1.90 -13.19 -9.27
C GLN A 34 1.55 -12.61 -7.88
N PRO A 35 0.59 -11.68 -7.80
CA PRO A 35 0.14 -11.15 -6.53
C PRO A 35 -0.66 -12.20 -5.75
N GLU A 36 -0.54 -12.16 -4.43
CA GLU A 36 -1.20 -13.08 -3.50
C GLU A 36 -2.12 -12.35 -2.51
N GLY A 37 -1.98 -11.02 -2.39
CA GLY A 37 -2.79 -10.23 -1.49
C GLY A 37 -3.00 -8.79 -1.94
N GLU A 38 -4.06 -8.18 -1.41
CA GLU A 38 -4.45 -6.81 -1.70
C GLU A 38 -4.15 -5.89 -0.50
N CYS A 39 -3.58 -4.72 -0.77
CA CYS A 39 -3.42 -3.69 0.24
C CYS A 39 -4.75 -3.01 0.56
N SER A 40 -5.24 -3.14 1.79
CA SER A 40 -6.51 -2.54 2.25
C SER A 40 -6.51 -1.00 2.27
N LYS A 41 -5.37 -0.34 2.05
CA LYS A 41 -5.26 1.14 1.99
C LYS A 41 -5.22 1.71 0.58
N CYS A 42 -4.50 1.08 -0.35
CA CYS A 42 -4.38 1.59 -1.73
C CYS A 42 -5.03 0.69 -2.78
N ARG A 43 -5.64 -0.45 -2.36
CA ARG A 43 -6.28 -1.46 -3.22
C ARG A 43 -5.37 -2.07 -4.28
N GLY A 44 -4.04 -1.92 -4.12
CA GLY A 44 -3.06 -2.53 -5.00
C GLY A 44 -2.81 -3.99 -4.64
N LEU A 45 -2.52 -4.80 -5.65
CA LEU A 45 -2.18 -6.22 -5.56
C LEU A 45 -0.67 -6.42 -5.46
N PHE A 46 -0.24 -7.27 -4.55
CA PHE A 46 1.16 -7.52 -4.20
C PHE A 46 1.37 -9.00 -3.86
N CYS A 47 2.61 -9.49 -4.00
CA CYS A 47 2.99 -10.81 -3.49
C CYS A 47 3.07 -10.80 -1.95
N ALA A 48 3.13 -11.99 -1.34
CA ALA A 48 3.21 -12.16 0.12
C ALA A 48 4.43 -11.46 0.76
N SER A 49 5.49 -11.21 0.00
CA SER A 49 6.66 -10.45 0.49
C SER A 49 6.41 -8.94 0.57
N HIS A 50 5.53 -8.39 -0.27
CA HIS A 50 5.27 -6.95 -0.39
C HIS A 50 3.97 -6.49 0.25
N VAL A 51 3.14 -7.42 0.71
CA VAL A 51 1.98 -7.14 1.54
C VAL A 51 2.08 -7.95 2.82
N LYS A 52 1.88 -7.29 3.95
CA LYS A 52 1.89 -7.95 5.26
C LYS A 52 0.56 -7.73 5.94
N GLU A 53 0.02 -8.80 6.53
CA GLU A 53 -1.11 -8.73 7.44
C GLU A 53 -0.70 -7.98 8.71
N GLN A 54 -1.50 -6.99 9.08
CA GLN A 54 -1.29 -6.19 10.28
C GLN A 54 -2.63 -5.73 10.81
N ASP A 55 -2.67 -5.36 12.08
CA ASP A 55 -3.78 -4.62 12.63
C ASP A 55 -3.83 -3.21 12.04
N VAL A 56 -4.98 -2.89 11.44
CA VAL A 56 -5.23 -1.64 10.74
C VAL A 56 -6.42 -0.94 11.36
N VAL A 57 -6.19 0.27 11.87
CA VAL A 57 -7.27 1.15 12.29
C VAL A 57 -8.01 1.63 11.03
N MET A 58 -9.28 1.29 10.93
CA MET A 58 -10.16 1.67 9.80
C MET A 58 -10.99 2.91 10.15
N ARG A 59 -11.43 3.03 11.41
CA ARG A 59 -12.12 4.19 12.00
C ARG A 59 -11.70 4.35 13.46
N VAL A 60 -11.91 5.53 14.04
CA VAL A 60 -11.64 5.79 15.47
C VAL A 60 -12.30 4.68 16.30
N GLY A 61 -11.48 3.91 17.01
CA GLY A 61 -11.93 2.81 17.88
C GLY A 61 -12.15 1.45 17.21
N THR A 62 -11.96 1.29 15.90
CA THR A 62 -12.13 -0.01 15.21
C THR A 62 -10.84 -0.45 14.51
N THR A 63 -10.24 -1.51 15.04
CA THR A 63 -9.11 -2.22 14.45
C THR A 63 -9.61 -3.45 13.71
N THR A 64 -9.21 -3.62 12.46
CA THR A 64 -9.43 -4.86 11.71
C THR A 64 -8.10 -5.41 11.23
N ARG A 65 -8.03 -6.73 11.03
CA ARG A 65 -6.91 -7.32 10.31
C ARG A 65 -7.02 -6.94 8.85
N GLY A 66 -5.94 -6.38 8.33
CA GLY A 66 -5.84 -5.97 6.94
C GLY A 66 -4.42 -6.14 6.42
N SER A 67 -4.34 -6.39 5.13
CA SER A 67 -3.08 -6.49 4.42
C SER A 67 -2.61 -5.09 4.02
N ILE A 68 -1.37 -4.72 4.34
CA ILE A 68 -0.81 -3.40 4.00
C ILE A 68 0.53 -3.55 3.29
N CYS A 69 0.68 -2.82 2.19
CA CYS A 69 1.96 -2.73 1.48
C CYS A 69 2.98 -1.85 2.22
N ALA A 70 4.26 -2.05 1.91
CA ALA A 70 5.35 -1.30 2.55
C ALA A 70 5.21 0.23 2.38
N HIS A 71 4.76 0.68 1.21
CA HIS A 71 4.53 2.11 0.94
C HIS A 71 3.45 2.68 1.88
N CYS A 72 2.24 2.09 1.90
CA CYS A 72 1.16 2.54 2.77
C CYS A 72 1.50 2.45 4.27
N ASN A 73 2.32 1.48 4.68
CA ASN A 73 2.79 1.41 6.06
C ASN A 73 3.70 2.60 6.42
N LYS A 74 4.63 2.98 5.52
CA LYS A 74 5.48 4.16 5.70
C LYS A 74 4.65 5.43 5.79
N ARG A 75 3.64 5.58 4.91
CA ARG A 75 2.68 6.69 4.96
C ARG A 75 1.96 6.75 6.29
N ARG A 76 1.40 5.63 6.77
CA ARG A 76 0.72 5.57 8.08
C ARG A 76 1.61 6.11 9.21
N LYS A 77 2.88 5.73 9.26
CA LYS A 77 3.85 6.22 10.25
C LYS A 77 4.16 7.72 10.11
N LEU A 78 4.23 8.23 8.89
CA LEU A 78 4.44 9.66 8.61
C LEU A 78 3.26 10.51 9.11
N TRP A 79 2.04 10.01 8.92
CA TRP A 79 0.81 10.74 9.28
C TRP A 79 0.40 10.58 10.75
N ALA A 80 0.82 9.51 11.42
CA ALA A 80 0.57 9.28 12.85
C ALA A 80 1.48 10.09 13.80
N ARG A 81 2.60 10.65 13.30
CA ARG A 81 3.52 11.52 14.07
C ARG A 81 3.09 13.01 14.06
N GLY A 82 1.80 13.28 13.86
CA GLY A 82 1.24 14.61 13.68
C GLY A 82 0.38 15.02 14.85
#